data_AF-A0A970VZH1-F1
#
_entry.id   AF-A0A970VZH1-F1
#
_cell.length_a   1.000
_cell.length_b   1.000
_cell.length_c   1.000
_cell.angle_alpha   90.00
_cell.angle_beta   90.00
_cell.angle_gamma   90.00
#
_symmetry.space_group_name_H-M   'P 1'
#
loop_
_entity.id
_entity.type
_entity.pdbx_description
1 polymer ?
#
loop_
_entity_poly.entity_id
_entity_poly.type
_entity_poly.pdbx_seq_one_letter_code
_entity_poly.pdbx_strand_id
1 'polypeptide(L)'
;KEYDTYDLSPLRDLPLVILNIAALDPEKPISLKSLEPIGNIESLAILTLEHCQVTSVKDLAGLTGLSKLSIKDGNDIKIEDLSTLSNLTKIGEVTEEIEKSKEWRFGPYLQTPDKPLLGLFISNGNSLEEIEELKAAILKNKKSSGQDDSVNGFTTGSTKQGESDIRYFKQSSSHKSDQKYGALITVTLEAFDKTGKPVWNYSWKDLKPTELDVASEAVAYDGKVYIAVKGTLYCLDGRSGKMLWENSNDVGGGTVIYPYRGRIYITSYYGNILTCLDKDSGAKIWAIDDKDLYWGYTIFANNDEVIVGYGDMAEGCFISAHYQDGRILDQWRNGVVKDQSIRWDWAWASSVLDGNKAKYGAEKILDKDLQTAWSEGAEGYGINEWIQIERDGSTDLSEIIISNGIQQSPQIFDNNGSLKRFRLDFSSGQYIYYEVKEDKAASKYIRIIFDRPISTNFIRLTILDVFEGSKYEDTCITDIVAYNKG
;
A
#
# COMPACT_ATOMS: atom_id res chain seq x y z
N LYS A 1 35.19 13.83 -8.50
CA LYS A 1 34.76 12.47 -8.09
C LYS A 1 33.52 12.16 -8.92
N GLU A 2 33.42 11.00 -9.56
CA GLU A 2 32.16 10.60 -10.18
C GLU A 2 31.15 10.39 -9.04
N TYR A 3 30.04 11.12 -9.09
CA TYR A 3 28.91 10.95 -8.20
C TYR A 3 27.85 10.13 -8.95
N ASP A 4 27.09 9.31 -8.22
CA ASP A 4 25.99 8.56 -8.81
C ASP A 4 25.02 9.54 -9.49
N THR A 5 24.68 9.24 -10.75
CA THR A 5 23.75 10.03 -11.55
C THR A 5 22.37 9.38 -11.47
N TYR A 6 21.39 10.12 -10.96
CA TYR A 6 20.02 9.65 -10.75
C TYR A 6 19.11 10.04 -11.92
N ASP A 7 18.32 9.08 -12.39
CA ASP A 7 17.34 9.26 -13.46
C ASP A 7 15.94 9.48 -12.86
N LEU A 8 15.36 10.66 -13.12
CA LEU A 8 14.03 11.01 -12.62
C LEU A 8 12.89 10.53 -13.53
N SER A 9 13.17 9.83 -14.63
CA SER A 9 12.15 9.32 -15.57
C SER A 9 11.00 8.56 -14.90
N PRO A 10 11.22 7.76 -13.83
CA PRO A 10 10.12 7.10 -13.11
C PRO A 10 9.10 8.04 -12.46
N LEU A 11 9.45 9.32 -12.26
CA LEU A 11 8.56 10.30 -11.63
C LEU A 11 7.60 10.97 -12.62
N ARG A 12 7.85 10.86 -13.93
CA ARG A 12 7.20 11.65 -15.00
C ARG A 12 5.66 11.63 -14.95
N ASP A 13 5.07 10.50 -14.56
CA ASP A 13 3.63 10.27 -14.60
C ASP A 13 2.99 10.23 -13.19
N LEU A 14 3.74 10.62 -12.16
CA LEU A 14 3.27 10.62 -10.78
C LEU A 14 2.54 11.93 -10.44
N PRO A 15 1.34 11.88 -9.82
CA PRO A 15 0.59 13.08 -9.42
C PRO A 15 1.17 13.65 -8.11
N LEU A 16 2.42 14.11 -8.16
CA LEU A 16 3.12 14.66 -6.99
C LEU A 16 2.66 16.09 -6.75
N VAL A 17 2.37 16.42 -5.49
CA VAL A 17 2.16 17.81 -5.03
C VAL A 17 3.41 18.38 -4.38
N ILE A 18 4.15 17.53 -3.66
CA ILE A 18 5.43 17.87 -3.03
C ILE A 18 6.49 16.88 -3.47
N LEU A 19 7.67 17.36 -3.83
CA LEU A 19 8.83 16.54 -4.13
C LEU A 19 10.06 17.13 -3.44
N ASN A 20 10.70 16.33 -2.59
CA ASN A 20 11.95 16.69 -1.93
C ASN A 20 13.02 15.68 -2.36
N ILE A 21 14.04 16.16 -3.06
CA ILE A 21 15.22 15.38 -3.45
C ILE A 21 16.40 16.02 -2.73
N ALA A 22 17.08 15.22 -1.91
CA ALA A 22 18.23 15.69 -1.13
C ALA A 22 19.30 14.61 -1.07
N ALA A 23 20.58 15.00 -1.24
CA ALA A 23 21.66 14.12 -0.83
C ALA A 23 21.66 13.97 0.71
N LEU A 24 21.87 12.75 1.20
CA LEU A 24 21.93 12.47 2.63
C LEU A 24 23.16 13.09 3.31
N ASP A 25 24.24 13.30 2.53
CA ASP A 25 25.52 13.86 2.98
C ASP A 25 25.84 15.10 2.12
N PRO A 26 25.83 16.32 2.69
CA PRO A 26 26.14 17.57 1.98
C PRO A 26 27.52 17.58 1.28
N GLU A 27 28.47 16.82 1.79
CA GLU A 27 29.83 16.68 1.23
C GLU A 27 29.88 15.67 0.07
N LYS A 28 28.77 14.97 -0.18
CA LYS A 28 28.58 14.01 -1.27
C LYS A 28 27.29 14.32 -2.04
N PRO A 29 27.27 15.43 -2.79
CA PRO A 29 26.08 15.79 -3.57
C PRO A 29 25.77 14.72 -4.61
N ILE A 30 24.49 14.53 -4.92
CA ILE A 30 24.03 13.63 -5.99
C ILE A 30 23.96 14.41 -7.31
N SER A 31 24.09 13.71 -8.45
CA SER A 31 23.90 14.33 -9.76
C SER A 31 22.55 13.88 -10.34
N LEU A 32 21.78 14.82 -10.88
CA LEU A 32 20.53 14.52 -11.57
C LEU A 32 20.77 14.53 -13.09
N LYS A 33 20.34 13.47 -13.78
CA LYS A 33 20.49 13.37 -15.24
C LYS A 33 19.74 14.48 -15.98
N SER A 34 18.54 14.82 -15.51
CA SER A 34 17.69 15.88 -16.06
C SER A 34 16.53 16.18 -15.10
N LEU A 35 15.99 17.40 -15.16
CA LEU A 35 14.76 17.79 -14.48
C LEU A 35 13.51 17.66 -15.38
N GLU A 36 13.65 17.32 -16.67
CA GLU A 36 12.53 17.15 -17.62
C GLU A 36 11.40 16.25 -17.10
N PRO A 37 11.68 15.10 -16.46
CA PRO A 37 10.61 14.24 -15.96
C PRO A 37 9.70 14.96 -14.95
N ILE A 38 10.27 15.72 -14.02
CA ILE A 38 9.50 16.44 -13.00
C ILE A 38 8.91 17.74 -13.50
N GLY A 39 9.50 18.34 -14.55
CA GLY A 39 8.98 19.52 -15.23
C GLY A 39 7.62 19.31 -15.90
N ASN A 40 7.24 18.06 -16.15
CA ASN A 40 5.95 17.68 -16.75
C ASN A 40 4.85 17.37 -15.71
N ILE A 41 5.16 17.42 -14.41
CA ILE A 41 4.19 17.09 -13.35
C ILE A 41 3.37 18.34 -13.02
N GLU A 42 2.27 18.55 -13.72
CA GLU A 42 1.41 19.74 -13.58
C GLU A 42 0.88 19.95 -12.15
N SER A 43 0.71 18.87 -11.37
CA SER A 43 0.23 18.93 -9.99
C SER A 43 1.31 19.39 -8.98
N LEU A 44 2.57 19.52 -9.40
CA LEU A 44 3.69 19.78 -8.50
C LEU A 44 3.65 21.23 -7.99
N ALA A 45 3.35 21.38 -6.70
CA ALA A 45 3.22 22.67 -6.04
C ALA A 45 4.44 23.03 -5.18
N ILE A 46 5.21 22.04 -4.71
CA ILE A 46 6.39 22.24 -3.87
C ILE A 46 7.53 21.37 -4.35
N LEU A 47 8.65 21.99 -4.70
CA LEU A 47 9.88 21.32 -5.11
C LEU A 47 11.05 21.77 -4.25
N THR A 48 11.74 20.81 -3.65
CA THR A 48 13.00 21.02 -2.91
C THR A 48 14.09 20.15 -3.54
N LEU A 49 15.19 20.77 -3.91
CA LEU A 49 16.40 20.14 -4.44
C LEU A 49 17.58 20.57 -3.56
N GLU A 50 18.14 19.66 -2.77
CA GLU A 50 19.30 19.94 -1.91
C GLU A 50 20.48 19.06 -2.29
N HIS A 51 21.64 19.67 -2.54
CA HIS A 51 22.87 18.97 -2.90
C HIS A 51 22.68 18.04 -4.11
N CYS A 52 21.96 18.52 -5.13
CA CYS A 52 21.58 17.84 -6.37
C CYS A 52 22.39 18.27 -7.61
N GLN A 53 23.34 19.20 -7.43
CA GLN A 53 24.23 19.72 -8.49
C GLN A 53 23.45 20.30 -9.68
N VAL A 54 22.38 21.05 -9.42
CA VAL A 54 21.50 21.61 -10.46
C VAL A 54 22.21 22.75 -11.20
N THR A 55 22.50 22.53 -12.48
CA THR A 55 23.11 23.55 -13.37
C THR A 55 22.12 24.18 -14.34
N SER A 56 20.94 23.58 -14.52
CA SER A 56 19.89 24.08 -15.40
C SER A 56 18.50 23.87 -14.81
N VAL A 57 17.63 24.86 -15.01
CA VAL A 57 16.25 24.89 -14.48
C VAL A 57 15.20 25.11 -15.57
N LYS A 58 15.62 25.11 -16.85
CA LYS A 58 14.72 25.36 -18.01
C LYS A 58 13.51 24.42 -18.03
N ASP A 59 13.70 23.18 -17.57
CA ASP A 59 12.68 22.14 -17.57
C ASP A 59 11.58 22.43 -16.53
N LEU A 60 11.86 23.26 -15.53
CA LEU A 60 10.89 23.67 -14.51
C LEU A 60 10.02 24.86 -14.95
N ALA A 61 10.32 25.51 -16.07
CA ALA A 61 9.65 26.73 -16.53
C ALA A 61 8.14 26.54 -16.77
N GLY A 62 7.72 25.31 -17.09
CA GLY A 62 6.32 24.95 -17.33
C GLY A 62 5.48 24.75 -16.06
N LEU A 63 6.10 24.66 -14.89
CA LEU A 63 5.42 24.41 -13.61
C LEU A 63 4.77 25.68 -13.06
N THR A 64 3.88 26.32 -13.82
CA THR A 64 3.26 27.60 -13.44
C THR A 64 2.41 27.52 -12.16
N GLY A 65 2.02 26.31 -11.74
CA GLY A 65 1.36 26.04 -10.46
C GLY A 65 2.30 25.93 -9.25
N LEU A 66 3.62 26.03 -9.44
CA LEU A 66 4.61 25.86 -8.37
C LEU A 66 4.54 27.02 -7.37
N SER A 67 4.18 26.68 -6.13
CA SER A 67 4.07 27.60 -5.00
C SER A 67 5.37 27.74 -4.21
N LYS A 68 6.20 26.70 -4.22
CA LYS A 68 7.52 26.73 -3.56
C LYS A 68 8.58 26.04 -4.41
N LEU A 69 9.68 26.75 -4.62
CA LEU A 69 10.91 26.21 -5.20
C LEU A 69 12.09 26.51 -4.26
N SER A 70 12.75 25.45 -3.79
CA SER A 70 13.97 25.54 -2.98
C SER A 70 15.09 24.77 -3.67
N ILE A 71 16.18 25.46 -4.04
CA ILE A 71 17.39 24.85 -4.59
C ILE A 71 18.57 25.25 -3.70
N LYS A 72 19.29 24.26 -3.17
CA LYS A 72 20.44 24.47 -2.29
C LYS A 72 21.63 23.62 -2.76
N ASP A 73 22.54 24.23 -3.52
CA ASP A 73 23.66 23.55 -4.18
C ASP A 73 24.97 24.31 -3.97
N GLY A 74 25.59 24.11 -2.80
CA GLY A 74 26.92 24.64 -2.48
C GLY A 74 27.07 26.14 -2.78
N ASN A 75 28.30 26.63 -3.00
CA ASN A 75 28.55 27.97 -3.58
C ASN A 75 29.31 27.87 -4.92
N ASP A 76 29.60 26.64 -5.32
CA ASP A 76 30.49 26.22 -6.39
C ASP A 76 29.71 25.72 -7.62
N ILE A 77 28.39 25.52 -7.49
CA ILE A 77 27.49 25.13 -8.58
C ILE A 77 26.59 26.32 -8.93
N LYS A 78 26.70 26.82 -10.17
CA LYS A 78 25.88 27.93 -10.66
C LYS A 78 24.84 27.42 -11.66
N ILE A 79 23.61 27.91 -11.57
CA ILE A 79 22.58 27.71 -12.60
C ILE A 79 22.84 28.71 -13.73
N GLU A 80 22.92 28.20 -14.96
CA GLU A 80 23.30 29.01 -16.13
C GLU A 80 22.29 30.10 -16.49
N ASP A 81 20.99 29.77 -16.42
CA ASP A 81 19.91 30.69 -16.78
C ASP A 81 18.70 30.54 -15.84
N LEU A 82 18.57 31.50 -14.93
CA LEU A 82 17.45 31.62 -14.00
C LEU A 82 16.20 32.27 -14.63
N SER A 83 16.33 32.98 -15.75
CA SER A 83 15.24 33.79 -16.32
C SER A 83 14.04 32.95 -16.79
N THR A 84 14.29 31.68 -17.11
CA THR A 84 13.28 30.68 -17.45
C THR A 84 12.23 30.48 -16.35
N LEU A 85 12.57 30.75 -15.09
CA LEU A 85 11.68 30.64 -13.93
C LEU A 85 10.79 31.87 -13.71
N SER A 86 10.91 32.92 -14.53
CA SER A 86 10.15 34.18 -14.35
C SER A 86 8.63 34.02 -14.49
N ASN A 87 8.14 32.89 -15.03
CA ASN A 87 6.72 32.59 -15.18
C ASN A 87 6.11 31.83 -13.99
N LEU A 88 6.88 31.53 -12.94
CA LEU A 88 6.39 30.87 -11.73
C LEU A 88 5.62 31.87 -10.84
N THR A 89 4.48 32.36 -11.32
CA THR A 89 3.74 33.47 -10.70
C THR A 89 2.99 33.06 -9.42
N LYS A 90 2.81 31.76 -9.17
CA LYS A 90 2.18 31.18 -7.97
C LYS A 90 3.12 31.03 -6.78
N ILE A 91 4.40 31.34 -6.94
CA ILE A 91 5.39 31.32 -5.87
C ILE A 91 4.93 32.15 -4.66
N GLY A 92 4.95 31.52 -3.48
CA GLY A 92 4.52 32.11 -2.21
C GLY A 92 3.00 32.10 -1.98
N GLU A 93 2.20 31.56 -2.90
CA GLU A 93 0.75 31.37 -2.74
C GLU A 93 0.41 29.95 -2.29
N VAL A 94 -0.69 29.81 -1.56
CA VAL A 94 -1.31 28.49 -1.34
C VAL A 94 -2.28 28.23 -2.49
N THR A 95 -1.97 27.25 -3.35
CA THR A 95 -2.81 26.91 -4.50
C THR A 95 -3.90 25.90 -4.13
N GLU A 96 -4.87 25.70 -5.05
CA GLU A 96 -5.94 24.72 -4.87
C GLU A 96 -5.37 23.29 -4.77
N GLU A 97 -4.29 22.98 -5.47
CA GLU A 97 -3.57 21.70 -5.38
C GLU A 97 -3.02 21.48 -3.97
N ILE A 98 -2.45 22.52 -3.34
CA ILE A 98 -1.99 22.46 -1.96
C ILE A 98 -3.16 22.28 -1.01
N GLU A 99 -4.23 23.07 -1.15
CA GLU A 99 -5.41 22.94 -0.29
C GLU A 99 -6.06 21.55 -0.41
N LYS A 100 -6.28 21.06 -1.64
CA LYS A 100 -6.81 19.72 -1.91
C LYS A 100 -5.90 18.64 -1.31
N SER A 101 -4.58 18.80 -1.41
CA SER A 101 -3.62 17.83 -0.86
C SER A 101 -3.74 17.66 0.67
N LYS A 102 -4.32 18.63 1.40
CA LYS A 102 -4.58 18.51 2.84
C LYS A 102 -5.64 17.48 3.18
N GLU A 103 -6.58 17.24 2.27
CA GLU A 103 -7.63 16.22 2.40
C GLU A 103 -7.20 14.88 1.80
N TRP A 104 -6.04 14.83 1.13
CA TRP A 104 -5.55 13.58 0.53
C TRP A 104 -5.12 12.63 1.63
N ARG A 105 -5.47 11.37 1.44
CA ARG A 105 -5.21 10.36 2.45
C ARG A 105 -3.76 9.90 2.43
N PHE A 106 -3.15 9.83 1.23
CA PHE A 106 -1.73 9.54 1.01
C PHE A 106 -1.05 10.51 0.01
N GLY A 107 0.01 11.18 0.45
CA GLY A 107 0.85 12.09 -0.33
C GLY A 107 1.86 12.81 0.58
N PRO A 108 2.94 13.41 0.04
CA PRO A 108 3.83 14.22 0.85
C PRO A 108 3.07 15.50 1.25
N TYR A 109 2.77 15.64 2.54
CA TYR A 109 2.02 16.78 3.09
C TYR A 109 2.96 17.92 3.52
N LEU A 110 2.41 19.13 3.57
CA LEU A 110 3.03 20.19 4.36
C LEU A 110 2.88 19.82 5.84
N GLN A 111 3.94 19.26 6.46
CA GLN A 111 3.93 18.86 7.88
C GLN A 111 3.65 20.03 8.84
N THR A 112 3.77 21.27 8.37
CA THR A 112 3.58 22.50 9.17
C THR A 112 2.71 23.51 8.41
N PRO A 113 1.37 23.38 8.44
CA PRO A 113 0.45 24.22 7.66
C PRO A 113 0.49 25.70 8.04
N ASP A 114 0.98 26.04 9.23
CA ASP A 114 1.05 27.42 9.73
C ASP A 114 2.34 28.16 9.32
N LYS A 115 3.30 27.46 8.68
CA LYS A 115 4.52 28.12 8.21
C LYS A 115 4.25 28.79 6.86
N PRO A 116 4.60 30.07 6.69
CA PRO A 116 4.47 30.74 5.39
C PRO A 116 5.28 29.97 4.34
N LEU A 117 4.70 29.80 3.15
CA LEU A 117 5.41 29.27 2.00
C LEU A 117 6.51 30.28 1.63
N LEU A 118 7.74 29.99 2.03
CA LEU A 118 8.94 30.73 1.64
C LEU A 118 9.16 30.49 0.15
N GLY A 119 8.43 31.24 -0.68
CA GLY A 119 8.14 30.90 -2.07
C GLY A 119 9.36 30.49 -2.90
N LEU A 120 10.37 31.36 -3.04
CA LEU A 120 11.56 31.07 -3.82
C LEU A 120 12.80 31.17 -2.93
N PHE A 121 13.55 30.06 -2.86
CA PHE A 121 14.83 29.99 -2.18
C PHE A 121 15.86 29.35 -3.12
N ILE A 122 16.90 30.10 -3.49
CA ILE A 122 18.03 29.58 -4.27
C ILE A 122 19.29 29.96 -3.50
N SER A 123 20.06 28.95 -3.10
CA SER A 123 21.33 29.10 -2.39
C SER A 123 22.35 28.22 -3.10
N ASN A 124 23.01 28.78 -4.10
CA ASN A 124 24.01 28.13 -4.93
C ASN A 124 25.08 29.15 -5.35
N GLY A 125 25.89 28.85 -6.37
CA GLY A 125 26.89 29.74 -6.95
C GLY A 125 26.34 30.93 -7.77
N ASN A 126 25.02 31.14 -7.87
CA ASN A 126 24.46 32.38 -8.43
C ASN A 126 24.59 33.54 -7.44
N SER A 127 24.71 34.76 -7.95
CA SER A 127 24.81 35.95 -7.10
C SER A 127 23.45 36.31 -6.50
N LEU A 128 23.47 37.02 -5.36
CA LEU A 128 22.25 37.57 -4.77
C LEU A 128 21.52 38.52 -5.75
N GLU A 129 22.26 39.27 -6.57
CA GLU A 129 21.69 40.15 -7.59
C GLU A 129 20.90 39.37 -8.64
N GLU A 130 21.44 38.27 -9.18
CA GLU A 130 20.75 37.40 -10.15
C GLU A 130 19.45 36.83 -9.56
N ILE A 131 19.48 36.44 -8.28
CA ILE A 131 18.30 35.90 -7.58
C ILE A 131 17.24 36.98 -7.34
N GLU A 132 17.65 38.20 -6.96
CA GLU A 132 16.71 39.33 -6.78
C GLU A 132 16.12 39.82 -8.10
N GLU A 133 16.89 39.80 -9.20
CA GLU A 133 16.38 40.07 -10.54
C GLU A 133 15.30 39.07 -10.96
N LEU A 134 15.51 37.77 -10.71
CA LEU A 134 14.50 36.75 -10.93
C LEU A 134 13.23 37.02 -10.10
N LYS A 135 13.37 37.30 -8.80
CA LYS A 135 12.22 37.62 -7.94
C LYS A 135 11.45 38.84 -8.46
N ALA A 136 12.15 39.88 -8.92
CA ALA A 136 11.53 41.06 -9.49
C ALA A 136 10.77 40.73 -10.80
N ALA A 137 11.34 39.88 -11.66
CA ALA A 137 10.70 39.42 -12.89
C ALA A 137 9.42 38.62 -12.60
N ILE A 138 9.46 37.68 -11.64
CA ILE A 138 8.28 36.92 -11.19
C ILE A 138 7.18 37.88 -10.69
N LEU A 139 7.55 38.85 -9.84
CA LEU A 139 6.60 39.82 -9.30
C LEU A 139 5.96 40.69 -10.39
N LYS A 140 6.74 41.08 -11.41
CA LYS A 140 6.25 41.85 -12.57
C LYS A 140 5.26 41.02 -13.40
N ASN A 141 5.59 39.76 -13.68
CA ASN A 141 4.73 38.86 -14.45
C ASN A 141 3.42 38.56 -13.69
N LYS A 142 3.51 38.38 -12.36
CA LYS A 142 2.35 38.20 -11.47
C LYS A 142 1.38 39.38 -11.48
N LYS A 143 1.89 40.62 -11.56
CA LYS A 143 1.04 41.82 -11.71
C LYS A 143 0.39 41.93 -13.08
N SER A 144 1.02 41.37 -14.12
CA SER A 144 0.53 41.42 -15.50
C SER A 144 -0.58 40.39 -15.75
N SER A 145 -0.66 39.32 -14.97
CA SER A 145 -1.74 38.32 -15.00
C SER A 145 -2.99 38.71 -14.19
N GLY A 146 -3.00 39.85 -13.51
CA GLY A 146 -4.04 40.27 -12.56
C GLY A 146 -5.17 41.14 -13.13
N GLN A 147 -5.72 40.82 -14.31
CA GLN A 147 -6.97 41.38 -14.80
C GLN A 147 -7.90 40.27 -15.32
N ASP A 148 -9.05 40.15 -14.65
CA ASP A 148 -10.29 39.44 -15.02
C ASP A 148 -10.40 37.93 -14.68
N ASP A 149 -10.91 37.62 -13.48
CA ASP A 149 -11.52 36.32 -13.16
C ASP A 149 -13.01 36.53 -12.84
N SER A 150 -13.78 36.78 -13.90
CA SER A 150 -15.21 36.49 -13.93
C SER A 150 -15.45 35.27 -14.84
N VAL A 151 -15.81 34.16 -14.19
CA VAL A 151 -16.40 32.89 -14.68
C VAL A 151 -16.44 32.66 -16.20
N ASN A 152 -15.83 31.57 -16.68
CA ASN A 152 -16.49 30.65 -17.62
C ASN A 152 -15.82 29.26 -17.76
N GLY A 153 -16.60 28.24 -17.37
CA GLY A 153 -16.77 26.92 -17.99
C GLY A 153 -15.56 26.19 -18.58
N PHE A 154 -15.04 25.21 -17.85
CA PHE A 154 -14.32 24.10 -18.48
C PHE A 154 -15.31 23.09 -19.08
N THR A 155 -15.19 22.92 -20.39
CA THR A 155 -15.80 21.84 -21.17
C THR A 155 -15.08 20.53 -20.88
N THR A 156 -15.86 19.47 -20.72
CA THR A 156 -15.40 18.10 -20.51
C THR A 156 -14.61 17.59 -21.71
N GLY A 157 -13.28 17.59 -21.57
CA GLY A 157 -12.36 16.89 -22.47
C GLY A 157 -12.28 15.41 -22.08
N SER A 158 -12.46 14.54 -23.08
CA SER A 158 -12.48 13.09 -22.94
C SER A 158 -11.23 12.52 -22.28
N THR A 159 -11.44 11.67 -21.28
CA THR A 159 -10.42 10.82 -20.65
C THR A 159 -9.74 9.90 -21.68
N LYS A 160 -8.41 10.03 -21.81
CA LYS A 160 -7.56 8.98 -22.37
C LYS A 160 -6.64 8.44 -21.26
N GLN A 161 -7.08 7.30 -20.72
CA GLN A 161 -6.32 6.07 -20.52
C GLN A 161 -4.83 6.23 -20.17
N GLY A 162 -4.49 6.10 -18.89
CA GLY A 162 -3.10 6.06 -18.44
C GLY A 162 -2.86 6.13 -16.92
N GLU A 163 -3.87 6.42 -16.09
CA GLU A 163 -3.69 6.32 -14.63
C GLU A 163 -3.61 4.85 -14.20
N SER A 164 -2.59 4.48 -13.42
CA SER A 164 -2.49 3.14 -12.84
C SER A 164 -3.74 2.83 -11.99
N ASP A 165 -4.57 1.90 -12.44
CA ASP A 165 -5.84 1.46 -11.82
C ASP A 165 -5.69 0.76 -10.46
N ILE A 166 -4.49 0.74 -9.87
CA ILE A 166 -4.19 -0.02 -8.65
C ILE A 166 -5.11 0.45 -7.52
N ARG A 167 -5.88 -0.49 -6.97
CA ARG A 167 -6.77 -0.32 -5.82
C ARG A 167 -6.31 -1.19 -4.66
N TYR A 168 -6.42 -0.64 -3.45
CA TYR A 168 -6.28 -1.41 -2.21
C TYR A 168 -7.66 -1.76 -1.67
N PHE A 169 -7.85 -3.01 -1.26
CA PHE A 169 -9.09 -3.45 -0.63
C PHE A 169 -8.87 -3.74 0.85
N LYS A 170 -9.79 -3.26 1.68
CA LYS A 170 -9.83 -3.55 3.11
C LYS A 170 -11.14 -4.23 3.44
N GLN A 171 -11.05 -5.41 4.05
CA GLN A 171 -12.18 -6.07 4.69
C GLN A 171 -12.15 -5.78 6.19
N SER A 172 -13.28 -5.41 6.76
CA SER A 172 -13.46 -5.22 8.19
C SER A 172 -14.79 -5.81 8.63
N SER A 173 -14.90 -6.12 9.92
CA SER A 173 -16.14 -6.60 10.54
C SER A 173 -16.44 -5.82 11.81
N SER A 174 -17.70 -5.45 12.00
CA SER A 174 -18.18 -4.78 13.22
C SER A 174 -19.38 -5.52 13.81
N HIS A 175 -19.60 -5.32 15.11
CA HIS A 175 -20.64 -6.00 15.86
C HIS A 175 -21.59 -4.99 16.50
N LYS A 176 -22.89 -5.27 16.47
CA LYS A 176 -23.88 -4.56 17.28
C LYS A 176 -24.66 -5.54 18.14
N SER A 177 -25.04 -5.12 19.34
CA SER A 177 -25.86 -5.95 20.23
C SER A 177 -27.27 -6.10 19.68
N ASP A 178 -27.81 -7.31 19.78
CA ASP A 178 -29.18 -7.65 19.40
C ASP A 178 -29.84 -8.49 20.50
N GLN A 179 -31.07 -8.14 20.88
CA GLN A 179 -31.76 -8.77 22.02
C GLN A 179 -32.12 -10.25 21.78
N LYS A 180 -32.25 -10.68 20.52
CA LYS A 180 -32.68 -12.03 20.17
C LYS A 180 -31.51 -12.94 19.81
N TYR A 181 -30.48 -12.39 19.17
CA TYR A 181 -29.35 -13.16 18.63
C TYR A 181 -28.03 -12.88 19.36
N GLY A 182 -28.02 -12.00 20.36
CA GLY A 182 -26.84 -11.60 21.13
C GLY A 182 -26.01 -10.53 20.40
N ALA A 183 -25.51 -10.87 19.20
CA ALA A 183 -24.74 -9.97 18.35
C ALA A 183 -25.14 -10.11 16.87
N LEU A 184 -25.14 -9.00 16.15
CA LEU A 184 -25.25 -8.96 14.69
C LEU A 184 -23.94 -8.43 14.10
N ILE A 185 -23.49 -9.07 13.03
CA ILE A 185 -22.24 -8.76 12.36
C ILE A 185 -22.53 -7.92 11.12
N THR A 186 -21.70 -6.90 10.89
CA THR A 186 -21.59 -6.20 9.62
C THR A 186 -20.22 -6.43 9.03
N VAL A 187 -20.16 -7.00 7.84
CA VAL A 187 -18.92 -7.13 7.06
C VAL A 187 -18.88 -5.97 6.07
N THR A 188 -17.77 -5.24 6.02
CA THR A 188 -17.57 -4.13 5.08
C THR A 188 -16.31 -4.36 4.26
N LEU A 189 -16.45 -4.18 2.96
CA LEU A 189 -15.35 -4.17 2.00
C LEU A 189 -15.20 -2.74 1.47
N GLU A 190 -14.04 -2.14 1.69
CA GLU A 190 -13.69 -0.79 1.23
C GLU A 190 -12.61 -0.87 0.16
N ALA A 191 -12.71 -0.03 -0.87
CA ALA A 191 -11.67 0.15 -1.87
C ALA A 191 -11.06 1.54 -1.76
N PHE A 192 -9.75 1.60 -1.96
CA PHE A 192 -8.97 2.82 -1.94
C PHE A 192 -8.14 2.92 -3.22
N ASP A 193 -7.89 4.14 -3.71
CA ASP A 193 -7.03 4.33 -4.89
C ASP A 193 -5.55 4.15 -4.56
N LYS A 194 -4.66 4.39 -5.52
CA LYS A 194 -3.20 4.28 -5.30
C LYS A 194 -2.67 5.24 -4.22
N THR A 195 -3.38 6.33 -3.98
CA THR A 195 -3.15 7.32 -2.90
C THR A 195 -4.02 7.03 -1.67
N GLY A 196 -4.61 5.84 -1.65
CA GLY A 196 -5.57 5.29 -0.74
C GLY A 196 -6.63 6.22 -0.17
N LYS A 197 -7.07 7.15 -1.01
CA LYS A 197 -8.34 7.82 -0.87
C LYS A 197 -9.46 6.79 -1.06
N PRO A 198 -10.51 6.80 -0.21
CA PRO A 198 -11.64 5.89 -0.38
C PRO A 198 -12.34 6.15 -1.72
N VAL A 199 -12.59 5.07 -2.46
CA VAL A 199 -13.25 5.08 -3.77
C VAL A 199 -14.68 4.58 -3.63
N TRP A 200 -14.84 3.43 -2.99
CA TRP A 200 -16.15 2.82 -2.75
C TRP A 200 -16.11 1.95 -1.49
N ASN A 201 -17.29 1.66 -0.94
CA ASN A 201 -17.48 0.64 0.08
C ASN A 201 -18.74 -0.18 -0.22
N TYR A 202 -18.75 -1.43 0.24
CA TYR A 202 -19.88 -2.34 0.17
C TYR A 202 -20.03 -3.05 1.52
N SER A 203 -21.24 -3.08 2.08
CA SER A 203 -21.47 -3.69 3.39
C SER A 203 -22.59 -4.72 3.37
N TRP A 204 -22.35 -5.87 3.98
CA TRP A 204 -23.34 -6.87 4.33
C TRP A 204 -23.68 -6.71 5.80
N LYS A 205 -24.92 -6.29 6.08
CA LYS A 205 -25.39 -5.92 7.43
C LYS A 205 -26.32 -6.99 8.00
N ASP A 206 -26.51 -6.92 9.32
CA ASP A 206 -27.47 -7.77 10.05
C ASP A 206 -27.23 -9.27 9.84
N LEU A 207 -25.95 -9.64 9.69
CA LEU A 207 -25.54 -11.02 9.58
C LEU A 207 -25.61 -11.67 10.95
N LYS A 208 -26.22 -12.85 10.98
CA LYS A 208 -26.30 -13.66 12.19
C LYS A 208 -24.98 -14.43 12.35
N PRO A 209 -24.37 -14.44 13.54
CA PRO A 209 -23.22 -15.28 13.82
C PRO A 209 -23.51 -16.75 13.49
N THR A 210 -22.51 -17.44 12.97
CA THR A 210 -22.53 -18.87 12.70
C THR A 210 -21.40 -19.54 13.48
N GLU A 211 -21.33 -20.88 13.43
CA GLU A 211 -20.20 -21.64 14.01
C GLU A 211 -18.86 -21.25 13.34
N LEU A 212 -18.90 -20.96 12.04
CA LEU A 212 -17.77 -20.47 11.25
C LEU A 212 -17.90 -18.96 11.03
N ASP A 213 -16.83 -18.33 10.52
CA ASP A 213 -16.87 -16.93 10.12
C ASP A 213 -17.96 -16.67 9.08
N VAL A 214 -18.70 -15.57 9.27
CA VAL A 214 -19.82 -15.20 8.40
C VAL A 214 -19.39 -14.74 7.01
N ALA A 215 -18.11 -14.42 6.83
CA ALA A 215 -17.52 -14.07 5.56
C ALA A 215 -16.16 -14.76 5.38
N SER A 216 -15.87 -15.17 4.14
CA SER A 216 -14.52 -15.52 3.75
C SER A 216 -13.65 -14.28 3.73
N GLU A 217 -12.36 -14.53 3.55
CA GLU A 217 -11.43 -13.52 3.08
C GLU A 217 -11.83 -13.03 1.68
N ALA A 218 -11.78 -11.72 1.45
CA ALA A 218 -11.96 -11.11 0.14
C ALA A 218 -10.72 -11.33 -0.73
N VAL A 219 -10.94 -11.65 -2.00
CA VAL A 219 -9.87 -11.90 -2.96
C VAL A 219 -10.04 -11.00 -4.17
N ALA A 220 -9.04 -10.17 -4.45
CA ALA A 220 -8.97 -9.42 -5.69
C ALA A 220 -8.28 -10.26 -6.78
N TYR A 221 -8.88 -10.33 -7.98
CA TYR A 221 -8.32 -11.02 -9.13
C TYR A 221 -8.92 -10.50 -10.44
N ASP A 222 -8.06 -10.19 -11.42
CA ASP A 222 -8.45 -9.74 -12.76
C ASP A 222 -9.45 -8.56 -12.75
N GLY A 223 -9.14 -7.55 -11.94
CA GLY A 223 -9.97 -6.33 -11.79
C GLY A 223 -11.30 -6.55 -11.07
N LYS A 224 -11.54 -7.73 -10.48
CA LYS A 224 -12.74 -8.06 -9.70
C LYS A 224 -12.38 -8.39 -8.26
N VAL A 225 -13.36 -8.31 -7.36
CA VAL A 225 -13.21 -8.71 -5.95
C VAL A 225 -14.27 -9.75 -5.60
N TYR A 226 -13.83 -10.88 -5.07
CA TYR A 226 -14.65 -12.02 -4.69
C TYR A 226 -14.70 -12.13 -3.17
N ILE A 227 -15.89 -12.35 -2.61
CA ILE A 227 -16.05 -12.59 -1.17
C ILE A 227 -17.28 -13.47 -0.95
N ALA A 228 -17.13 -14.54 -0.17
CA ALA A 228 -18.26 -15.35 0.26
C ALA A 228 -18.81 -14.77 1.56
N VAL A 229 -20.10 -14.44 1.60
CA VAL A 229 -20.78 -13.96 2.80
C VAL A 229 -22.02 -14.81 3.02
N LYS A 230 -22.08 -15.49 4.16
CA LYS A 230 -23.23 -16.30 4.60
C LYS A 230 -23.72 -17.29 3.53
N GLY A 231 -22.80 -18.03 2.92
CA GLY A 231 -23.12 -19.06 1.92
C GLY A 231 -23.40 -18.53 0.51
N THR A 232 -23.18 -17.25 0.25
CA THR A 232 -23.25 -16.67 -1.10
C THR A 232 -21.89 -16.09 -1.49
N LEU A 233 -21.36 -16.50 -2.64
CA LEU A 233 -20.18 -15.88 -3.24
C LEU A 233 -20.61 -14.66 -4.06
N TYR A 234 -20.05 -13.51 -3.74
CA TYR A 234 -20.26 -12.26 -4.45
C TYR A 234 -19.03 -11.94 -5.30
N CYS A 235 -19.26 -11.47 -6.53
CA CYS A 235 -18.24 -10.85 -7.36
C CYS A 235 -18.58 -9.39 -7.61
N LEU A 236 -17.68 -8.50 -7.22
CA LEU A 236 -17.79 -7.06 -7.41
C LEU A 236 -16.76 -6.59 -8.45
N ASP A 237 -17.11 -5.56 -9.21
CA ASP A 237 -16.15 -4.82 -10.03
C ASP A 237 -15.17 -4.08 -9.11
N GLY A 238 -13.87 -4.32 -9.27
CA GLY A 238 -12.84 -3.76 -8.38
C GLY A 238 -12.73 -2.24 -8.45
N ARG A 239 -13.15 -1.62 -9.57
CA ARG A 239 -13.06 -0.17 -9.74
C ARG A 239 -14.25 0.58 -9.13
N SER A 240 -15.46 0.03 -9.26
CA SER A 240 -16.72 0.69 -8.90
C SER A 240 -17.40 0.10 -7.67
N GLY A 241 -17.04 -1.11 -7.24
CA GLY A 241 -17.72 -1.84 -6.17
C GLY A 241 -19.09 -2.40 -6.57
N LYS A 242 -19.48 -2.24 -7.85
CA LYS A 242 -20.76 -2.74 -8.35
C LYS A 242 -20.74 -4.27 -8.37
N MET A 243 -21.80 -4.89 -7.83
CA MET A 243 -22.00 -6.33 -7.95
C MET A 243 -22.17 -6.71 -9.43
N LEU A 244 -21.30 -7.61 -9.89
CA LEU A 244 -21.33 -8.18 -11.23
C LEU A 244 -22.19 -9.43 -11.26
N TRP A 245 -22.02 -10.31 -10.27
CA TRP A 245 -22.81 -11.53 -10.10
C TRP A 245 -22.73 -12.05 -8.66
N GLU A 246 -23.64 -12.96 -8.32
CA GLU A 246 -23.62 -13.74 -7.07
C GLU A 246 -23.92 -15.22 -7.36
N ASN A 247 -23.36 -16.14 -6.56
CA ASN A 247 -23.66 -17.56 -6.60
C ASN A 247 -23.88 -18.08 -5.17
N SER A 248 -25.10 -18.51 -4.86
CA SER A 248 -25.48 -19.12 -3.58
C SER A 248 -25.70 -20.64 -3.65
N ASN A 249 -25.57 -21.23 -4.84
CA ASN A 249 -25.91 -22.63 -5.08
C ASN A 249 -24.72 -23.57 -4.92
N ASP A 250 -23.51 -23.06 -5.16
CA ASP A 250 -22.30 -23.87 -5.25
C ASP A 250 -21.27 -23.55 -4.15
N VAL A 251 -21.70 -22.82 -3.11
CA VAL A 251 -20.84 -22.26 -2.06
C VAL A 251 -21.25 -22.81 -0.70
N GLY A 252 -20.26 -23.26 0.07
CA GLY A 252 -20.46 -23.77 1.42
C GLY A 252 -20.07 -22.82 2.54
N GLY A 253 -20.30 -23.24 3.79
CA GLY A 253 -19.76 -22.57 4.97
C GLY A 253 -18.24 -22.71 5.05
N GLY A 254 -17.54 -21.72 5.63
CA GLY A 254 -16.07 -21.75 5.77
C GLY A 254 -15.34 -21.77 4.43
N THR A 255 -15.77 -20.93 3.50
CA THR A 255 -15.23 -20.92 2.14
C THR A 255 -13.87 -20.24 2.08
N VAL A 256 -12.91 -20.87 1.37
CA VAL A 256 -11.66 -20.25 0.92
C VAL A 256 -11.72 -20.07 -0.59
N ILE A 257 -11.38 -18.88 -1.07
CA ILE A 257 -11.44 -18.50 -2.50
C ILE A 257 -10.02 -18.50 -3.07
N TYR A 258 -9.82 -19.19 -4.19
CA TYR A 258 -8.52 -19.36 -4.84
C TYR A 258 -8.61 -19.15 -6.35
N PRO A 259 -8.22 -17.98 -6.87
CA PRO A 259 -8.15 -17.74 -8.30
C PRO A 259 -6.95 -18.47 -8.90
N TYR A 260 -7.16 -19.19 -10.01
CA TYR A 260 -6.06 -19.83 -10.73
C TYR A 260 -6.40 -20.03 -12.21
N ARG A 261 -5.45 -19.70 -13.11
CA ARG A 261 -5.58 -19.85 -14.58
C ARG A 261 -6.92 -19.37 -15.15
N GLY A 262 -7.35 -18.18 -14.75
CA GLY A 262 -8.58 -17.54 -15.27
C GLY A 262 -9.89 -18.13 -14.71
N ARG A 263 -9.83 -18.88 -13.61
CA ARG A 263 -10.99 -19.48 -12.93
C ARG A 263 -10.98 -19.15 -11.44
N ILE A 264 -12.12 -19.34 -10.79
CA ILE A 264 -12.24 -19.25 -9.33
C ILE A 264 -12.47 -20.64 -8.78
N TYR A 265 -11.58 -21.11 -7.92
CA TYR A 265 -11.75 -22.33 -7.15
C TYR A 265 -12.18 -21.97 -5.75
N ILE A 266 -13.11 -22.75 -5.20
CA ILE A 266 -13.50 -22.63 -3.80
C ILE A 266 -13.40 -23.99 -3.13
N THR A 267 -12.86 -23.99 -1.93
CA THR A 267 -12.99 -25.08 -0.97
C THR A 267 -13.91 -24.62 0.15
N SER A 268 -14.72 -25.53 0.68
CA SER A 268 -15.66 -25.22 1.76
C SER A 268 -15.56 -26.22 2.89
N TYR A 269 -15.81 -25.74 4.11
CA TYR A 269 -15.99 -26.61 5.27
C TYR A 269 -17.30 -27.40 5.14
N TYR A 270 -18.41 -26.70 4.91
CA TYR A 270 -19.73 -27.30 4.70
C TYR A 270 -20.19 -27.14 3.26
N GLY A 271 -19.72 -28.00 2.35
CA GLY A 271 -20.03 -27.98 0.92
C GLY A 271 -19.16 -28.98 0.16
N ASN A 272 -19.09 -28.83 -1.16
CA ASN A 272 -18.14 -29.60 -1.97
C ASN A 272 -16.71 -29.31 -1.54
N ILE A 273 -15.86 -30.31 -1.61
CA ILE A 273 -14.46 -30.16 -1.24
C ILE A 273 -13.69 -29.24 -2.18
N LEU A 274 -14.10 -29.24 -3.45
CA LEU A 274 -13.55 -28.37 -4.48
C LEU A 274 -14.64 -28.06 -5.51
N THR A 275 -14.94 -26.79 -5.70
CA THR A 275 -15.79 -26.30 -6.78
C THR A 275 -14.98 -25.36 -7.65
N CYS A 276 -15.09 -25.52 -8.97
CA CYS A 276 -14.52 -24.63 -9.97
C CYS A 276 -15.63 -23.82 -10.65
N LEU A 277 -15.46 -22.50 -10.63
CA LEU A 277 -16.38 -21.51 -11.16
C LEU A 277 -15.72 -20.69 -12.27
N ASP A 278 -16.53 -20.28 -13.23
CA ASP A 278 -16.15 -19.26 -14.21
C ASP A 278 -16.04 -17.89 -13.52
N LYS A 279 -14.91 -17.20 -13.72
CA LYS A 279 -14.61 -15.94 -13.01
C LYS A 279 -15.53 -14.79 -13.42
N ASP A 280 -16.06 -14.81 -14.65
CA ASP A 280 -16.79 -13.67 -15.23
C ASP A 280 -18.31 -13.79 -15.03
N SER A 281 -18.82 -15.01 -14.92
CA SER A 281 -20.26 -15.30 -14.73
C SER A 281 -20.63 -15.91 -13.38
N GLY A 282 -19.67 -16.46 -12.64
CA GLY A 282 -19.92 -17.20 -11.41
C GLY A 282 -20.54 -18.58 -11.61
N ALA A 283 -20.71 -19.02 -12.86
CA ALA A 283 -21.30 -20.31 -13.19
C ALA A 283 -20.36 -21.46 -12.80
N LYS A 284 -20.91 -22.52 -12.22
CA LYS A 284 -20.16 -23.74 -11.95
C LYS A 284 -19.71 -24.41 -13.23
N ILE A 285 -18.42 -24.68 -13.32
CA ILE A 285 -17.79 -25.46 -14.39
C ILE A 285 -17.79 -26.93 -14.00
N TRP A 286 -17.27 -27.24 -12.80
CA TRP A 286 -17.24 -28.58 -12.23
C TRP A 286 -17.12 -28.50 -10.70
N ALA A 287 -17.43 -29.61 -10.01
CA ALA A 287 -17.15 -29.77 -8.60
C ALA A 287 -16.84 -31.23 -8.27
N ILE A 288 -16.09 -31.45 -7.20
CA ILE A 288 -15.91 -32.77 -6.60
C ILE A 288 -16.96 -32.91 -5.50
N ASP A 289 -18.06 -33.58 -5.86
CA ASP A 289 -19.13 -33.98 -4.94
C ASP A 289 -18.86 -35.42 -4.51
N ASP A 290 -18.15 -35.57 -3.40
CA ASP A 290 -17.83 -36.85 -2.79
C ASP A 290 -18.16 -36.79 -1.29
N LYS A 291 -18.97 -37.74 -0.82
CA LYS A 291 -19.46 -37.76 0.56
C LYS A 291 -18.39 -38.13 1.58
N ASP A 292 -17.31 -38.75 1.13
CA ASP A 292 -16.19 -39.15 1.97
C ASP A 292 -15.12 -38.05 2.04
N LEU A 293 -15.24 -36.99 1.22
CA LEU A 293 -14.37 -35.82 1.21
C LEU A 293 -15.10 -34.62 1.81
N TYR A 294 -14.70 -34.22 3.02
CA TYR A 294 -15.36 -33.16 3.79
C TYR A 294 -14.33 -32.20 4.39
N TRP A 295 -14.79 -31.03 4.84
CA TRP A 295 -14.00 -30.04 5.57
C TRP A 295 -12.72 -29.60 4.84
N GLY A 296 -12.88 -29.04 3.65
CA GLY A 296 -11.73 -28.52 2.92
C GLY A 296 -11.19 -27.26 3.60
N TYR A 297 -9.93 -27.32 4.00
CA TYR A 297 -9.33 -26.31 4.89
C TYR A 297 -8.19 -25.52 4.24
N THR A 298 -7.65 -25.99 3.12
CA THR A 298 -6.60 -25.29 2.37
C THR A 298 -6.67 -25.65 0.90
N ILE A 299 -6.23 -24.74 0.04
CA ILE A 299 -6.20 -24.93 -1.41
C ILE A 299 -4.97 -24.24 -1.98
N PHE A 300 -4.31 -24.89 -2.93
CA PHE A 300 -3.22 -24.33 -3.71
C PHE A 300 -3.15 -25.03 -5.08
N ALA A 301 -2.53 -24.40 -6.06
CA ALA A 301 -2.38 -25.00 -7.38
C ALA A 301 -0.91 -25.07 -7.80
N ASN A 302 -0.59 -26.05 -8.63
CA ASN A 302 0.71 -26.19 -9.27
C ASN A 302 0.54 -26.83 -10.65
N ASN A 303 1.09 -26.20 -11.68
CA ASN A 303 0.97 -26.68 -13.07
C ASN A 303 -0.49 -26.97 -13.46
N ASP A 304 -0.82 -28.22 -13.72
CA ASP A 304 -2.15 -28.63 -14.19
C ASP A 304 -3.04 -29.13 -13.04
N GLU A 305 -2.62 -28.91 -11.80
CA GLU A 305 -3.24 -29.48 -10.60
C GLU A 305 -3.74 -28.38 -9.65
N VAL A 306 -4.90 -28.63 -9.06
CA VAL A 306 -5.43 -27.92 -7.90
C VAL A 306 -5.51 -28.91 -6.75
N ILE A 307 -4.83 -28.59 -5.66
CA ILE A 307 -4.66 -29.44 -4.50
C ILE A 307 -5.45 -28.86 -3.33
N VAL A 308 -6.22 -29.72 -2.66
CA VAL A 308 -7.03 -29.34 -1.51
C VAL A 308 -6.68 -30.25 -0.34
N GLY A 309 -6.40 -29.63 0.82
CA GLY A 309 -6.33 -30.35 2.09
C GLY A 309 -7.73 -30.44 2.71
N TYR A 310 -8.08 -31.61 3.21
CA TYR A 310 -9.43 -31.92 3.67
C TYR A 310 -9.45 -32.76 4.95
N GLY A 311 -10.60 -32.77 5.64
CA GLY A 311 -10.79 -33.50 6.88
C GLY A 311 -10.06 -32.86 8.06
N ASP A 312 -9.59 -33.69 8.99
CA ASP A 312 -8.79 -33.23 10.12
C ASP A 312 -7.38 -32.84 9.65
N MET A 313 -6.97 -31.59 9.90
CA MET A 313 -5.65 -31.08 9.57
C MET A 313 -4.51 -31.94 10.15
N ALA A 314 -4.74 -32.57 11.32
CA ALA A 314 -3.75 -33.45 11.95
C ALA A 314 -3.49 -34.74 11.15
N GLU A 315 -4.45 -35.20 10.36
CA GLU A 315 -4.27 -36.35 9.46
C GLU A 315 -3.53 -35.97 8.17
N GLY A 316 -3.51 -34.67 7.82
CA GLY A 316 -2.87 -34.17 6.62
C GLY A 316 -3.37 -34.85 5.35
N CYS A 317 -4.70 -34.98 5.20
CA CYS A 317 -5.30 -35.58 4.01
C CYS A 317 -5.38 -34.56 2.86
N PHE A 318 -5.01 -34.97 1.66
CA PHE A 318 -5.05 -34.13 0.46
C PHE A 318 -5.59 -34.88 -0.75
N ILE A 319 -6.21 -34.14 -1.64
CA ILE A 319 -6.50 -34.55 -3.01
C ILE A 319 -5.81 -33.60 -3.99
N SER A 320 -5.38 -34.13 -5.13
CA SER A 320 -5.02 -33.34 -6.31
C SER A 320 -6.06 -33.59 -7.40
N ALA A 321 -6.52 -32.53 -8.05
CA ALA A 321 -7.46 -32.60 -9.15
C ALA A 321 -6.95 -31.81 -10.36
N HIS A 322 -7.20 -32.33 -11.56
CA HIS A 322 -6.83 -31.63 -12.78
C HIS A 322 -7.66 -30.34 -12.94
N TYR A 323 -6.98 -29.22 -13.20
CA TYR A 323 -7.59 -27.89 -13.13
C TYR A 323 -8.75 -27.68 -14.13
N GLN A 324 -8.72 -28.36 -15.29
CA GLN A 324 -9.72 -28.13 -16.34
C GLN A 324 -11.07 -28.79 -16.07
N ASP A 325 -11.07 -30.00 -15.52
CA ASP A 325 -12.22 -30.90 -15.49
C ASP A 325 -12.49 -31.53 -14.11
N GLY A 326 -11.65 -31.26 -13.11
CA GLY A 326 -11.85 -31.72 -11.73
C GLY A 326 -11.60 -33.21 -11.53
N ARG A 327 -11.02 -33.89 -12.52
CA ARG A 327 -10.66 -35.31 -12.39
C ARG A 327 -9.60 -35.45 -11.29
N ILE A 328 -9.90 -36.23 -10.26
CA ILE A 328 -8.94 -36.56 -9.20
C ILE A 328 -7.74 -37.28 -9.83
N LEU A 329 -6.55 -36.73 -9.59
CA LEU A 329 -5.27 -37.24 -10.07
C LEU A 329 -4.57 -38.08 -8.98
N ASP A 330 -4.63 -37.61 -7.73
CA ASP A 330 -4.00 -38.30 -6.60
C ASP A 330 -4.72 -37.97 -5.28
N GLN A 331 -4.53 -38.81 -4.27
CA GLN A 331 -5.04 -38.65 -2.92
C GLN A 331 -4.05 -39.25 -1.92
N TRP A 332 -3.64 -38.47 -0.91
CA TRP A 332 -2.64 -38.89 0.07
C TRP A 332 -2.95 -38.42 1.48
N ARG A 333 -2.25 -39.00 2.47
CA ARG A 333 -2.33 -38.70 3.91
C ARG A 333 -0.97 -38.30 4.45
N ASN A 334 -0.94 -37.67 5.63
CA ASN A 334 0.25 -37.13 6.27
C ASN A 334 1.01 -36.09 5.41
N GLY A 335 0.28 -35.40 4.51
CA GLY A 335 0.84 -34.27 3.79
C GLY A 335 1.06 -33.09 4.75
N VAL A 336 2.10 -32.31 4.47
CA VAL A 336 2.36 -31.06 5.18
C VAL A 336 2.12 -29.93 4.20
N VAL A 337 1.24 -28.98 4.55
CA VAL A 337 1.11 -27.72 3.81
C VAL A 337 2.43 -26.99 3.97
N LYS A 338 3.20 -26.93 2.90
CA LYS A 338 4.40 -26.09 2.90
C LYS A 338 3.96 -24.65 2.97
N ASP A 339 4.58 -23.91 3.88
CA ASP A 339 4.47 -22.47 3.95
C ASP A 339 4.77 -21.86 2.57
N GLN A 340 3.75 -21.22 1.99
CA GLN A 340 3.83 -20.59 0.67
C GLN A 340 4.16 -19.10 0.76
N SER A 341 4.51 -18.59 1.95
CA SER A 341 4.98 -17.23 2.05
C SER A 341 6.27 -17.03 1.28
N ILE A 342 6.41 -15.83 0.74
CA ILE A 342 7.64 -15.37 0.11
C ILE A 342 8.73 -15.42 1.17
N ARG A 343 9.79 -16.16 0.87
CA ARG A 343 11.00 -16.16 1.68
C ARG A 343 11.73 -14.83 1.51
N TRP A 344 12.01 -14.19 2.64
CA TRP A 344 12.91 -13.04 2.75
C TRP A 344 14.24 -13.50 3.34
N ASP A 345 15.34 -12.96 2.85
CA ASP A 345 16.68 -13.44 3.19
C ASP A 345 17.30 -12.65 4.34
N TRP A 346 16.99 -11.34 4.44
CA TRP A 346 17.48 -10.50 5.52
C TRP A 346 16.47 -9.44 5.94
N ALA A 347 16.65 -8.96 7.18
CA ALA A 347 15.95 -7.81 7.71
C ALA A 347 16.93 -6.87 8.42
N TRP A 348 16.68 -5.57 8.30
CA TRP A 348 17.45 -4.52 8.96
C TRP A 348 16.58 -3.29 9.18
N ALA A 349 16.93 -2.47 10.17
CA ALA A 349 16.11 -1.35 10.59
C ALA A 349 16.97 -0.10 10.83
N SER A 350 16.34 1.07 10.87
CA SER A 350 16.97 2.33 11.26
C SER A 350 17.52 2.28 12.68
N SER A 351 16.81 1.63 13.59
CA SER A 351 17.23 1.37 14.96
C SER A 351 16.62 0.08 15.50
N VAL A 352 17.15 -0.37 16.63
CA VAL A 352 16.69 -1.54 17.38
C VAL A 352 16.80 -1.22 18.86
N LEU A 353 15.80 -1.60 19.65
CA LEU A 353 15.82 -1.44 21.11
C LEU A 353 17.11 -2.01 21.73
N ASP A 354 17.82 -1.14 22.45
CA ASP A 354 19.13 -1.46 23.01
C ASP A 354 19.06 -2.50 24.14
N GLY A 355 20.13 -3.28 24.29
CA GLY A 355 20.28 -4.23 25.38
C GLY A 355 19.49 -5.55 25.24
N ASN A 356 18.66 -5.73 24.21
CA ASN A 356 17.95 -7.00 24.00
C ASN A 356 17.64 -7.33 22.53
N LYS A 357 18.66 -7.24 21.66
CA LYS A 357 18.55 -7.62 20.24
C LYS A 357 18.10 -9.07 20.02
N ALA A 358 18.44 -9.97 20.94
CA ALA A 358 18.03 -11.38 20.87
C ALA A 358 16.50 -11.58 20.91
N LYS A 359 15.74 -10.61 21.44
CA LYS A 359 14.28 -10.60 21.45
C LYS A 359 13.67 -9.55 20.51
N TYR A 360 14.37 -8.42 20.33
CA TYR A 360 13.83 -7.22 19.67
C TYR A 360 14.52 -6.84 18.33
N GLY A 361 15.45 -7.67 17.85
CA GLY A 361 16.22 -7.45 16.63
C GLY A 361 15.37 -7.35 15.37
N ALA A 362 15.91 -6.72 14.33
CA ALA A 362 15.20 -6.59 13.05
C ALA A 362 14.93 -7.97 12.41
N GLU A 363 15.81 -8.95 12.61
CA GLU A 363 15.67 -10.30 12.08
C GLU A 363 14.47 -11.08 12.65
N LYS A 364 13.92 -10.62 13.77
CA LYS A 364 12.77 -11.26 14.42
C LYS A 364 11.50 -11.16 13.61
N ILE A 365 11.41 -10.17 12.73
CA ILE A 365 10.25 -9.98 11.86
C ILE A 365 10.05 -11.10 10.82
N LEU A 366 10.99 -12.03 10.73
CA LEU A 366 11.03 -13.15 9.79
C LEU A 366 10.94 -14.53 10.48
N ASP A 367 10.96 -14.60 11.81
CA ASP A 367 11.12 -15.86 12.54
C ASP A 367 9.79 -16.55 12.89
N LYS A 368 8.65 -15.86 12.71
CA LYS A 368 7.30 -16.37 12.98
C LYS A 368 7.05 -16.77 14.43
N ASP A 369 7.85 -16.26 15.36
CA ASP A 369 7.70 -16.49 16.79
C ASP A 369 6.98 -15.31 17.45
N LEU A 370 5.77 -15.57 17.95
CA LEU A 370 4.96 -14.56 18.65
C LEU A 370 5.64 -14.05 19.94
N GLN A 371 6.70 -14.70 20.43
CA GLN A 371 7.46 -14.29 21.61
C GLN A 371 8.54 -13.23 21.32
N THR A 372 8.90 -13.03 20.05
CA THR A 372 9.90 -12.06 19.58
C THR A 372 9.21 -10.99 18.73
N ALA A 373 9.93 -9.89 18.46
CA ALA A 373 9.46 -8.82 17.59
C ALA A 373 10.66 -8.01 17.10
N TRP A 374 10.50 -7.17 16.08
CA TRP A 374 11.31 -5.96 16.01
C TRP A 374 10.73 -4.93 16.98
N SER A 375 11.60 -4.26 17.73
CA SER A 375 11.27 -3.03 18.43
C SER A 375 12.22 -1.95 17.98
N GLU A 376 11.68 -0.80 17.61
CA GLU A 376 12.50 0.39 17.38
C GLU A 376 13.24 0.80 18.67
N GLY A 377 14.33 1.57 18.53
CA GLY A 377 15.18 2.00 19.63
C GLY A 377 15.41 3.52 19.67
N ALA A 378 14.51 4.29 19.07
CA ALA A 378 14.53 5.75 19.15
C ALA A 378 13.90 6.23 20.47
N GLU A 379 14.07 7.51 20.79
CA GLU A 379 13.35 8.11 21.90
C GLU A 379 11.87 8.32 21.52
N GLY A 380 10.95 7.97 22.43
CA GLY A 380 9.52 7.98 22.18
C GLY A 380 9.06 6.79 21.32
N TYR A 381 7.97 6.96 20.57
CA TYR A 381 7.32 5.88 19.80
C TYR A 381 7.97 5.52 18.46
N GLY A 382 9.18 6.00 18.18
CA GLY A 382 9.88 5.71 16.93
C GLY A 382 9.21 6.23 15.66
N ILE A 383 8.59 7.42 15.70
CA ILE A 383 8.02 8.02 14.48
C ILE A 383 9.14 8.30 13.47
N ASN A 384 8.94 7.86 12.22
CA ASN A 384 9.90 7.81 11.11
C ASN A 384 10.98 6.72 11.21
N GLU A 385 11.00 5.93 12.27
CA GLU A 385 11.79 4.70 12.28
C GLU A 385 11.23 3.72 11.27
N TRP A 386 12.10 2.92 10.68
CA TRP A 386 11.74 1.98 9.64
C TRP A 386 12.45 0.64 9.80
N ILE A 387 11.80 -0.39 9.28
CA ILE A 387 12.36 -1.73 9.11
C ILE A 387 12.18 -2.19 7.68
N GLN A 388 13.17 -2.89 7.13
CA GLN A 388 13.15 -3.43 5.79
C GLN A 388 13.42 -4.93 5.84
N ILE A 389 12.59 -5.69 5.14
CA ILE A 389 12.85 -7.08 4.76
C ILE A 389 13.20 -7.13 3.28
N GLU A 390 14.15 -7.96 2.90
CA GLU A 390 14.70 -7.96 1.55
C GLU A 390 15.26 -9.35 1.19
N ARG A 391 15.34 -9.60 -0.11
CA ARG A 391 15.75 -10.87 -0.70
C ARG A 391 16.55 -10.70 -1.97
N ASP A 392 17.22 -11.76 -2.37
CA ASP A 392 17.80 -11.85 -3.70
C ASP A 392 16.72 -12.01 -4.78
N GLY A 393 16.81 -11.16 -5.80
CA GLY A 393 15.89 -11.13 -6.93
C GLY A 393 14.49 -10.60 -6.58
N SER A 394 13.79 -10.14 -7.60
CA SER A 394 12.42 -9.65 -7.45
C SER A 394 11.41 -10.80 -7.46
N THR A 395 10.29 -10.61 -6.76
CA THR A 395 9.13 -11.49 -6.79
C THR A 395 7.85 -10.68 -6.80
N ASP A 396 6.81 -11.28 -7.35
CA ASP A 396 5.47 -10.70 -7.34
C ASP A 396 4.79 -11.03 -6.00
N LEU A 397 4.43 -10.00 -5.24
CA LEU A 397 3.62 -10.13 -4.03
C LEU A 397 2.19 -9.65 -4.30
N SER A 398 1.20 -10.34 -3.76
CA SER A 398 -0.21 -9.96 -3.86
C SER A 398 -0.86 -9.69 -2.51
N GLU A 399 -0.13 -9.99 -1.42
CA GLU A 399 -0.65 -9.85 -0.07
C GLU A 399 0.49 -9.66 0.92
N ILE A 400 0.26 -8.83 1.93
CA ILE A 400 1.11 -8.66 3.12
C ILE A 400 0.24 -8.80 4.37
N ILE A 401 0.72 -9.58 5.33
CA ILE A 401 0.19 -9.70 6.68
C ILE A 401 1.25 -9.19 7.65
N ILE A 402 0.88 -8.22 8.48
CA ILE A 402 1.73 -7.66 9.54
C ILE A 402 1.13 -8.07 10.87
N SER A 403 1.91 -8.79 11.68
CA SER A 403 1.60 -9.07 13.07
C SER A 403 1.97 -7.83 13.90
N ASN A 404 1.00 -6.93 14.05
CA ASN A 404 1.16 -5.61 14.64
C ASN A 404 1.33 -5.70 16.17
N GLY A 405 2.24 -4.90 16.74
CA GLY A 405 2.62 -4.97 18.15
C GLY A 405 3.44 -6.24 18.48
N ILE A 406 3.84 -6.38 19.74
CA ILE A 406 4.43 -7.62 20.27
C ILE A 406 3.32 -8.54 20.77
N GLN A 407 3.19 -9.73 20.17
CA GLN A 407 2.04 -10.61 20.40
C GLN A 407 2.24 -11.66 21.49
N GLN A 408 3.30 -11.54 22.30
CA GLN A 408 3.67 -12.49 23.35
C GLN A 408 2.52 -12.83 24.31
N SER A 409 1.73 -11.82 24.70
CA SER A 409 0.53 -11.96 25.51
C SER A 409 -0.34 -10.71 25.37
N PRO A 410 -1.65 -10.76 25.69
CA PRO A 410 -2.51 -9.57 25.67
C PRO A 410 -1.96 -8.41 26.50
N GLN A 411 -1.43 -8.69 27.70
CA GLN A 411 -0.86 -7.66 28.57
C GLN A 411 0.40 -7.02 27.97
N ILE A 412 1.27 -7.80 27.34
CA ILE A 412 2.50 -7.29 26.73
C ILE A 412 2.18 -6.46 25.47
N PHE A 413 1.22 -6.91 24.67
CA PHE A 413 0.70 -6.14 23.53
C PHE A 413 0.15 -4.78 23.98
N ASP A 414 -0.63 -4.73 25.06
CA ASP A 414 -1.22 -3.48 25.57
C ASP A 414 -0.15 -2.53 26.13
N ASN A 415 0.85 -3.08 26.82
CA ASN A 415 1.94 -2.31 27.43
C ASN A 415 2.83 -1.56 26.43
N ASN A 416 2.97 -2.06 25.20
CA ASN A 416 3.90 -1.57 24.17
C ASN A 416 3.17 -0.85 23.03
N GLY A 417 3.87 0.01 22.29
CA GLY A 417 3.32 0.67 21.11
C GLY A 417 3.04 -0.30 19.96
N SER A 418 2.03 0.01 19.14
CA SER A 418 1.74 -0.70 17.89
C SER A 418 1.40 0.25 16.76
N LEU A 419 1.51 -0.19 15.51
CA LEU A 419 1.28 0.63 14.34
C LEU A 419 -0.16 1.15 14.32
N LYS A 420 -0.30 2.47 14.12
CA LYS A 420 -1.56 3.14 13.81
C LYS A 420 -1.56 3.72 12.40
N ARG A 421 -0.43 4.27 11.96
CA ARG A 421 -0.20 4.68 10.57
C ARG A 421 1.24 4.37 10.17
N PHE A 422 1.43 3.87 8.95
CA PHE A 422 2.75 3.54 8.43
C PHE A 422 2.79 3.64 6.90
N ARG A 423 4.00 3.65 6.33
CA ARG A 423 4.25 3.56 4.89
C ARG A 423 4.98 2.26 4.58
N LEU A 424 4.59 1.55 3.52
CA LEU A 424 5.38 0.49 2.91
C LEU A 424 6.02 0.98 1.62
N ASP A 425 7.30 0.74 1.42
CA ASP A 425 8.03 0.99 0.18
C ASP A 425 8.47 -0.31 -0.48
N PHE A 426 8.48 -0.32 -1.81
CA PHE A 426 8.86 -1.46 -2.64
C PHE A 426 9.99 -1.08 -3.62
N SER A 427 10.71 -2.08 -4.11
CA SER A 427 11.93 -1.88 -4.92
C SER A 427 11.71 -1.32 -6.31
N SER A 428 10.48 -1.42 -6.81
CA SER A 428 10.06 -0.82 -8.08
C SER A 428 9.72 0.68 -7.94
N GLY A 429 9.81 1.23 -6.72
CA GLY A 429 9.57 2.65 -6.43
C GLY A 429 8.15 2.96 -5.99
N GLN A 430 7.21 2.03 -6.14
CA GLN A 430 5.88 2.17 -5.55
C GLN A 430 5.94 2.07 -4.03
N TYR A 431 5.01 2.76 -3.40
CA TYR A 431 4.83 2.80 -1.95
C TYR A 431 3.35 2.86 -1.64
N ILE A 432 3.00 2.45 -0.43
CA ILE A 432 1.65 2.57 0.11
C ILE A 432 1.72 3.18 1.49
N TYR A 433 0.68 3.90 1.85
CA TYR A 433 0.47 4.30 3.23
C TYR A 433 -0.71 3.50 3.74
N TYR A 434 -0.68 3.13 5.00
CA TYR A 434 -1.73 2.38 5.64
C TYR A 434 -2.05 3.02 6.98
N GLU A 435 -3.34 3.19 7.23
CA GLU A 435 -3.86 3.72 8.49
C GLU A 435 -4.88 2.73 9.05
N VAL A 436 -4.61 2.30 10.28
CA VAL A 436 -5.48 1.42 11.04
C VAL A 436 -6.69 2.23 11.48
N LYS A 437 -7.89 1.73 11.15
CA LYS A 437 -9.16 2.40 11.48
C LYS A 437 -9.78 1.83 12.75
N GLU A 438 -9.46 0.59 13.04
CA GLU A 438 -9.82 -0.15 14.23
C GLU A 438 -9.08 0.44 15.44
N ASP A 439 -9.56 0.13 16.64
CA ASP A 439 -8.76 0.39 17.83
C ASP A 439 -7.54 -0.54 17.89
N LYS A 440 -6.65 -0.26 18.84
CA LYS A 440 -5.45 -1.06 19.09
C LYS A 440 -5.77 -2.54 19.29
N ALA A 441 -6.81 -2.88 20.06
CA ALA A 441 -7.12 -4.25 20.44
C ALA A 441 -7.59 -5.10 19.24
N ALA A 442 -8.32 -4.48 18.31
CA ALA A 442 -8.82 -5.12 17.10
C ALA A 442 -7.83 -5.12 15.92
N SER A 443 -6.64 -4.53 16.07
CA SER A 443 -5.66 -4.35 14.99
C SER A 443 -4.37 -5.15 15.16
N LYS A 444 -4.43 -6.29 15.86
CA LYS A 444 -3.29 -7.21 16.04
C LYS A 444 -2.76 -7.76 14.72
N TYR A 445 -3.64 -7.96 13.74
CA TYR A 445 -3.25 -8.40 12.41
C TYR A 445 -3.69 -7.35 11.39
N ILE A 446 -2.73 -6.84 10.64
CA ILE A 446 -2.98 -5.91 9.55
C ILE A 446 -2.74 -6.65 8.26
N ARG A 447 -3.80 -6.77 7.48
CA ARG A 447 -3.77 -7.48 6.20
C ARG A 447 -3.99 -6.51 5.06
N ILE A 448 -3.09 -6.56 4.09
CA ILE A 448 -3.07 -5.69 2.92
C ILE A 448 -3.08 -6.58 1.69
N ILE A 449 -4.12 -6.43 0.87
CA ILE A 449 -4.30 -7.20 -0.37
C ILE A 449 -4.13 -6.25 -1.55
N PHE A 450 -3.29 -6.66 -2.51
CA PHE A 450 -3.02 -5.93 -3.73
C PHE A 450 -3.87 -6.51 -4.87
N ASP A 451 -4.53 -5.63 -5.62
CA ASP A 451 -5.35 -5.99 -6.77
C ASP A 451 -4.53 -6.49 -7.97
N ARG A 452 -3.29 -6.03 -8.05
CA ARG A 452 -2.25 -6.48 -8.98
C ARG A 452 -0.99 -6.79 -8.20
N PRO A 453 -0.26 -7.85 -8.56
CA PRO A 453 0.97 -8.15 -7.86
C PRO A 453 1.98 -6.99 -7.96
N ILE A 454 2.65 -6.69 -6.84
CA ILE A 454 3.77 -5.76 -6.80
C ILE A 454 5.05 -6.57 -6.97
N SER A 455 5.76 -6.32 -8.05
CA SER A 455 7.09 -6.90 -8.26
C SER A 455 8.10 -6.15 -7.39
N THR A 456 8.69 -6.84 -6.41
CA THR A 456 9.65 -6.24 -5.48
C THR A 456 10.69 -7.24 -4.97
N ASN A 457 11.89 -6.75 -4.63
CA ASN A 457 12.86 -7.51 -3.84
C ASN A 457 13.00 -7.01 -2.39
N PHE A 458 12.30 -5.94 -2.00
CA PHE A 458 12.21 -5.50 -0.60
C PHE A 458 10.82 -5.00 -0.22
N ILE A 459 10.53 -5.02 1.08
CA ILE A 459 9.42 -4.27 1.69
C ILE A 459 10.02 -3.47 2.84
N ARG A 460 9.89 -2.14 2.81
CA ARG A 460 10.30 -1.27 3.93
C ARG A 460 9.07 -0.66 4.58
N LEU A 461 8.88 -0.92 5.87
CA LEU A 461 7.83 -0.31 6.68
C LEU A 461 8.41 0.88 7.45
N THR A 462 7.82 2.07 7.31
CA THR A 462 8.15 3.28 8.06
C THR A 462 6.99 3.68 8.97
N ILE A 463 7.26 3.90 10.26
CA ILE A 463 6.27 4.28 11.27
C ILE A 463 5.88 5.75 11.09
N LEU A 464 4.57 6.06 11.05
CA LEU A 464 4.04 7.42 10.85
C LEU A 464 3.03 7.88 11.90
N ASP A 465 2.46 6.95 12.67
CA ASP A 465 1.63 7.17 13.85
C ASP A 465 1.51 5.84 14.62
N VAL A 466 1.32 5.91 15.94
CA VAL A 466 1.36 4.76 16.85
C VAL A 466 0.14 4.76 17.79
N PHE A 467 -0.38 3.57 18.09
CA PHE A 467 -1.23 3.39 19.25
C PHE A 467 -0.35 3.25 20.48
N GLU A 468 -0.44 4.23 21.38
CA GLU A 468 0.39 4.31 22.57
C GLU A 468 0.32 3.02 23.42
N GLY A 469 1.48 2.61 23.93
CA GLY A 469 1.59 1.58 24.95
C GLY A 469 1.12 2.11 26.30
N SER A 470 0.47 1.26 27.11
CA SER A 470 0.04 1.67 28.45
C SER A 470 1.21 1.80 29.45
N LYS A 471 2.42 1.38 29.08
CA LYS A 471 3.58 1.37 29.97
C LYS A 471 4.89 1.78 29.29
N TYR A 472 5.11 1.35 28.06
CA TYR A 472 6.33 1.56 27.32
C TYR A 472 6.07 2.38 26.06
N GLU A 473 7.05 3.21 25.72
CA GLU A 473 7.04 4.00 24.49
C GLU A 473 7.62 3.21 23.31
N ASP A 474 8.01 1.94 23.49
CA ASP A 474 8.60 1.14 22.40
C ASP A 474 7.52 0.64 21.43
N THR A 475 7.64 0.98 20.13
CA THR A 475 6.77 0.42 19.09
C THR A 475 7.31 -0.91 18.58
N CYS A 476 6.46 -1.95 18.59
CA CYS A 476 6.86 -3.30 18.18
C CYS A 476 6.11 -3.80 16.94
N ILE A 477 6.77 -4.66 16.16
CA ILE A 477 6.19 -5.45 15.07
C ILE A 477 6.69 -6.90 15.20
N THR A 478 5.77 -7.84 15.38
CA THR A 478 6.12 -9.26 15.56
C THR A 478 6.64 -9.87 14.26
N ASP A 479 5.89 -9.74 13.15
CA ASP A 479 6.22 -10.35 11.86
C ASP A 479 5.70 -9.53 10.68
N ILE A 480 6.36 -9.66 9.54
CA ILE A 480 5.86 -9.27 8.22
C ILE A 480 5.94 -10.48 7.30
N VAL A 481 4.79 -10.97 6.87
CA VAL A 481 4.67 -12.11 5.96
C VAL A 481 4.06 -11.64 4.65
N ALA A 482 4.64 -12.03 3.52
CA ALA A 482 4.12 -11.71 2.20
C ALA A 482 3.81 -12.98 1.42
N TYR A 483 2.82 -12.93 0.54
CA TYR A 483 2.42 -14.06 -0.29
C TYR A 483 2.36 -13.66 -1.76
N ASN A 484 2.67 -14.61 -2.64
CA ASN A 484 2.18 -14.55 -4.02
C ASN A 484 0.83 -15.28 -4.08
N LYS A 485 -0.06 -14.82 -4.95
CA LYS A 485 -1.18 -15.61 -5.44
C LYS A 485 -0.74 -16.11 -6.81
N GLY A 486 -0.08 -17.27 -6.82
CA GLY A 486 0.39 -17.96 -8.02
C GLY A 486 -0.74 -18.41 -8.94
#